data_AF-A0A3N7H102-F1
#
_entry.id   AF-A0A3N7H102-F1
#
_cell.length_a   1.000
_cell.length_b   1.000
_cell.length_c   1.000
_cell.angle_alpha   90.00
_cell.angle_beta   90.00
_cell.angle_gamma   90.00
#
_symmetry.space_group_name_H-M   'P 1'
#
loop_
_entity.id
_entity.type
_entity.pdbx_description
1 polymer ?
#
loop_
_entity_poly.entity_id
_entity_poly.type
_entity_poly.pdbx_seq_one_letter_code
_entity_poly.pdbx_strand_id
1 'polypeptide(L)'
;MEESKETAFIENTCFDPVDYFEDIIGVSRIEGQTLQRIVLFFTAKSAPYILSKPLHGSQRIVSKSEEGVTHYLRSLSHHLLTSLTHHLRSLAHHL
;
A
#
# COMPACT_ATOMS: atom_id res chain seq x y z
N MET A 1 2.05 -36.03 31.97
CA MET A 1 1.24 -35.40 30.91
C MET A 1 0.78 -34.08 31.49
N GLU A 2 1.28 -32.97 30.94
CA GLU A 2 1.00 -31.63 31.45
C GLU A 2 -0.10 -31.05 30.56
N GLU A 3 -1.28 -30.82 31.13
CA GLU A 3 -2.43 -30.28 30.42
C GLU A 3 -2.18 -28.83 29.98
N SER A 4 -2.36 -28.58 28.68
CA SER A 4 -2.38 -27.25 28.09
C SER A 4 -3.60 -26.47 28.61
N LYS A 5 -3.38 -25.46 29.46
CA LYS A 5 -4.42 -24.50 29.84
C LYS A 5 -4.92 -23.77 28.59
N GLU A 6 -6.15 -24.03 28.18
CA GLU A 6 -6.87 -23.19 27.21
C GLU A 6 -7.10 -21.80 27.83
N THR A 7 -6.27 -20.84 27.46
CA THR A 7 -6.52 -19.43 27.77
C THR A 7 -7.59 -18.89 26.83
N ALA A 8 -8.69 -18.39 27.39
CA ALA A 8 -9.72 -17.73 26.60
C ALA A 8 -9.14 -16.51 25.85
N PHE A 9 -9.53 -16.35 24.59
CA PHE A 9 -9.19 -15.17 23.80
C PHE A 9 -9.78 -13.92 24.45
N ILE A 10 -8.96 -12.88 24.60
CA ILE A 10 -9.38 -11.56 25.09
C ILE A 10 -9.25 -10.60 23.91
N GLU A 11 -10.38 -10.08 23.43
CA GLU A 11 -10.41 -9.09 22.37
C GLU A 11 -9.83 -7.75 22.84
N ASN A 12 -9.02 -7.11 21.99
CA ASN A 12 -8.51 -5.78 22.27
C ASN A 12 -9.53 -4.73 21.80
N THR A 13 -10.26 -4.13 22.73
CA THR A 13 -11.27 -3.09 22.46
C THR A 13 -10.70 -1.67 22.42
N CYS A 14 -9.41 -1.48 22.74
CA CYS A 14 -8.75 -0.18 22.75
C CYS A 14 -8.05 0.15 21.41
N PHE A 15 -8.11 -0.76 20.44
CA PHE A 15 -7.42 -0.65 19.17
C PHE A 15 -8.38 -0.98 18.02
N ASP A 16 -8.64 0.01 17.17
CA ASP A 16 -9.34 -0.21 15.91
C ASP A 16 -8.32 -0.41 14.78
N PRO A 17 -8.14 -1.65 14.29
CA PRO A 17 -7.23 -1.92 13.18
C PRO A 17 -7.69 -1.24 11.88
N VAL A 18 -9.00 -1.09 11.65
CA VAL A 18 -9.52 -0.51 10.41
C VAL A 18 -9.05 0.92 10.27
N ASP A 19 -9.25 1.72 11.31
CA ASP A 19 -8.82 3.12 11.35
C ASP A 19 -7.30 3.25 11.37
N TYR A 20 -6.61 2.40 12.13
CA TYR A 20 -5.14 2.48 12.26
C TYR A 20 -4.42 2.21 10.94
N PHE A 21 -4.89 1.25 10.16
CA PHE A 21 -4.27 0.83 8.90
C PHE A 21 -4.87 1.53 7.67
N GLU A 22 -5.93 2.34 7.81
CA GLU A 22 -6.64 2.97 6.68
C GLU A 22 -5.72 3.79 5.76
N ASP A 23 -4.70 4.47 6.31
CA ASP A 23 -3.78 5.34 5.57
C ASP A 23 -2.36 4.74 5.42
N ILE A 24 -2.18 3.47 5.78
CA ILE A 24 -0.89 2.79 5.72
C ILE A 24 -0.81 1.96 4.44
N ILE A 25 0.25 2.18 3.67
CA ILE A 25 0.59 1.33 2.53
C ILE A 25 1.91 0.62 2.83
N GLY A 26 1.84 -0.71 2.92
CA GLY A 26 2.95 -1.56 3.34
C GLY A 26 2.82 -1.97 4.80
N VAL A 27 3.94 -2.40 5.40
CA VAL A 27 3.96 -3.03 6.75
C VAL A 27 4.59 -2.15 7.83
N SER A 28 4.98 -0.91 7.50
CA SER A 28 5.70 -0.03 8.42
C SER A 28 5.05 1.34 8.53
N ARG A 29 4.83 1.76 9.76
CA ARG A 29 4.39 3.11 10.14
C ARG A 29 5.54 3.79 10.90
N ILE A 30 5.90 4.99 10.49
CA ILE A 30 6.90 5.80 11.21
C ILE A 30 6.14 6.80 12.08
N GLU A 31 6.41 6.80 13.38
CA GLU A 31 5.79 7.77 14.30
C GLU A 31 6.14 9.21 13.91
N GLY A 32 5.14 10.11 13.99
CA GLY A 32 5.30 11.51 13.60
C GLY A 32 5.26 11.80 12.10
N GLN A 33 5.06 10.79 11.23
CA GLN A 33 4.82 11.06 9.81
C GLN A 33 3.43 11.64 9.56
N THR A 34 3.39 12.57 8.62
CA THR A 34 2.16 13.21 8.15
C THR A 34 1.70 12.59 6.84
N LEU A 35 0.39 12.67 6.58
CA LEU A 35 -0.21 12.11 5.38
C LEU A 35 0.36 12.77 4.12
N GLN A 36 0.99 11.98 3.25
CA GLN A 36 1.61 12.50 2.03
C GLN A 36 0.79 12.16 0.80
N ARG A 37 0.70 13.11 -0.14
CA ARG A 37 0.17 12.84 -1.49
C ARG A 37 1.30 12.30 -2.36
N ILE A 38 1.16 11.06 -2.79
CA ILE A 38 2.09 10.39 -3.71
C ILE A 38 1.46 10.35 -5.09
N VAL A 39 2.21 10.76 -6.12
CA VAL A 39 1.82 10.65 -7.53
C VAL A 39 2.64 9.54 -8.16
N LEU A 40 1.95 8.55 -8.72
CA LEU A 40 2.57 7.40 -9.40
C LEU A 40 2.09 7.35 -10.85
N PHE A 41 3.04 7.22 -11.77
CA PHE A 41 2.76 6.94 -13.17
C PHE A 41 2.97 5.45 -13.44
N PHE A 42 2.02 4.85 -14.15
CA PHE A 42 2.08 3.47 -14.60
C PHE A 42 1.96 3.44 -16.11
N THR A 43 2.83 2.70 -16.78
CA THR A 43 2.80 2.56 -18.23
C THR A 43 1.53 1.88 -18.70
N ALA A 44 1.17 2.06 -19.97
CA ALA A 44 0.00 1.40 -20.57
C ALA A 44 -0.02 -0.12 -20.37
N LYS A 45 1.17 -0.75 -20.31
CA LYS A 45 1.33 -2.19 -20.04
C LYS A 45 0.88 -2.59 -18.63
N SER A 46 1.16 -1.78 -17.62
CA SER A 46 0.80 -2.07 -16.22
C SER A 46 -0.54 -1.47 -15.79
N ALA A 47 -1.08 -0.54 -16.56
CA ALA A 47 -2.36 0.13 -16.28
C ALA A 47 -3.54 -0.84 -15.99
N PRO A 48 -3.77 -1.93 -16.75
CA PRO A 48 -4.88 -2.85 -16.47
C PRO A 48 -4.79 -3.52 -15.08
N TYR A 49 -3.58 -3.82 -14.63
CA TYR A 49 -3.35 -4.44 -13.32
C TYR A 49 -3.63 -3.46 -12.18
N ILE A 50 -3.10 -2.24 -12.29
CA ILE A 50 -3.27 -1.19 -11.27
C ILE A 50 -4.73 -0.71 -11.17
N LEU A 51 -5.48 -0.77 -12.27
CA LEU A 51 -6.91 -0.45 -12.29
C LEU A 51 -7.77 -1.54 -11.67
N SER A 52 -7.42 -2.82 -11.87
CA SER A 52 -8.16 -3.95 -11.30
C SER A 52 -7.80 -4.24 -9.85
N LYS A 53 -6.58 -3.87 -9.43
CA LYS A 53 -6.08 -4.02 -8.05
C LYS A 53 -5.56 -2.68 -7.54
N PRO A 54 -6.45 -1.84 -6.96
CA PRO A 54 -6.01 -0.58 -6.38
C PRO A 54 -5.04 -0.83 -5.23
N LEU A 55 -3.95 -0.08 -5.21
CA LEU A 55 -2.91 -0.15 -4.19
C LEU A 55 -3.41 0.34 -2.82
N HIS A 56 -4.42 1.20 -2.81
CA HIS A 56 -4.98 1.80 -1.61
C HIS A 56 -6.36 2.39 -1.87
N GLY A 57 -7.21 2.48 -0.84
CA GLY A 57 -8.56 3.04 -0.96
C GLY A 57 -8.59 4.53 -1.36
N SER A 58 -7.53 5.27 -1.03
CA SER A 58 -7.36 6.67 -1.42
C SER A 58 -6.86 6.87 -2.86
N GLN A 59 -6.62 5.79 -3.63
CA GLN A 59 -6.13 5.87 -5.01
C GLN A 59 -7.17 6.50 -5.94
N ARG A 60 -6.74 7.49 -6.73
CA ARG A 60 -7.56 8.20 -7.71
C ARG A 60 -6.76 8.42 -9.00
N ILE A 61 -7.45 8.41 -10.14
CA ILE A 61 -6.84 8.67 -11.44
C ILE A 61 -6.66 10.18 -11.59
N VAL A 62 -5.44 10.62 -11.91
CA VAL A 62 -5.10 12.01 -12.25
C VAL A 62 -5.27 12.22 -13.75
N SER A 63 -4.73 11.29 -14.56
CA SER A 63 -4.79 11.37 -16.02
C SER A 63 -4.64 10.00 -16.66
N LYS A 64 -5.15 9.87 -17.89
CA LYS A 64 -4.97 8.70 -18.77
C LYS A 64 -4.51 9.19 -20.14
N SER A 65 -3.50 8.53 -20.69
CA SER A 65 -2.99 8.76 -22.04
C SER A 65 -2.62 7.43 -22.69
N GLU A 66 -2.20 7.47 -23.96
CA GLU A 66 -1.68 6.28 -24.67
C GLU A 66 -0.40 5.73 -24.01
N GLU A 67 0.36 6.59 -23.32
CA GLU A 67 1.59 6.20 -22.62
C GLU A 67 1.31 5.46 -21.30
N GLY A 68 0.13 5.71 -20.69
CA GLY A 68 -0.24 5.07 -19.43
C GLY A 68 -1.27 5.82 -18.60
N VAL A 69 -1.24 5.57 -17.29
CA VAL A 69 -2.15 6.15 -16.31
C VAL A 69 -1.38 6.74 -15.14
N THR A 70 -1.71 7.97 -14.80
CA THR A 70 -1.21 8.62 -13.58
C THR A 70 -2.25 8.49 -12.49
N HIS A 71 -1.85 8.01 -11.33
CA HIS A 71 -2.67 7.98 -10.13
C HIS A 71 -2.06 8.85 -9.03
N TYR A 72 -2.92 9.36 -8.15
CA TYR A 72 -2.48 9.84 -6.85
C TYR A 72 -3.08 8.97 -5.76
N LEU A 73 -2.37 8.87 -4.64
CA LEU A 73 -2.83 8.23 -3.42
C LEU A 73 -2.26 8.96 -2.22
N ARG A 74 -2.91 8.78 -1.07
CA ARG A 74 -2.47 9.29 0.23
C ARG A 74 -1.90 8.14 1.05
N SER A 75 -0.73 8.33 1.65
CA SER A 75 -0.07 7.34 2.50
C SER A 75 0.75 8.00 3.59
N LEU A 76 0.81 7.36 4.75
CA LEU A 76 1.67 7.71 5.87
C LEU A 76 3.07 7.08 5.80
N SER A 77 3.39 6.30 4.75
CA SER A 77 4.63 5.51 4.69
C SER A 77 5.62 6.01 3.63
N HIS A 78 6.81 6.44 4.07
CA HIS A 78 7.93 6.86 3.21
C HIS A 78 8.62 5.69 2.45
N HIS A 79 8.69 4.49 3.02
CA HIS A 79 9.51 3.38 2.49
C HIS A 79 8.96 2.67 1.24
N LEU A 80 7.68 2.88 0.91
CA LEU A 80 7.03 2.20 -0.22
C LEU A 80 7.67 2.59 -1.58
N LEU A 81 8.14 3.83 -1.71
CA LEU A 81 8.78 4.33 -2.94
C LEU A 81 10.06 3.55 -3.26
N THR A 82 10.85 3.18 -2.24
CA THR A 82 12.08 2.42 -2.40
C THR A 82 11.81 0.96 -2.79
N SER A 83 10.77 0.36 -2.21
CA SER A 83 10.41 -1.03 -2.52
C SER A 83 9.81 -1.17 -3.93
N LEU A 84 8.91 -0.27 -4.33
CA LEU A 84 8.34 -0.24 -5.68
C LEU A 84 9.39 0.05 -6.74
N THR A 85 10.33 0.97 -6.50
CA THR A 85 11.42 1.23 -7.47
C THR A 85 12.32 0.01 -7.66
N HIS A 86 12.60 -0.76 -6.60
CA HIS A 86 13.39 -1.99 -6.71
C HIS A 86 12.65 -3.10 -7.47
N HIS A 87 11.35 -3.28 -7.21
CA HIS A 87 10.55 -4.30 -7.90
C HIS A 87 10.28 -3.96 -9.37
N LEU A 88 10.00 -2.69 -9.67
CA LEU A 88 9.76 -2.25 -11.05
C LEU A 88 11.05 -2.26 -11.88
N ARG A 89 12.21 -1.96 -11.29
CA ARG A 89 13.52 -2.08 -11.96
C ARG A 89 13.89 -3.55 -12.24
N SER A 90 13.54 -4.48 -11.34
CA SER A 90 13.73 -5.93 -11.56
C SER A 90 12.88 -6.47 -12.71
N LEU A 91 11.66 -5.96 -12.89
CA LEU A 91 10.78 -6.37 -14.00
C LEU A 91 11.20 -5.77 -15.36
N ALA A 92 11.91 -4.64 -15.35
CA ALA A 92 12.44 -4.00 -16.56
C ALA A 92 13.74 -4.63 -17.09
N HIS A 93 14.50 -5.35 -16.26
CA HIS A 93 15.71 -6.08 -16.66
C HIS A 93 15.47 -7.51 -17.16
N HIS A 94 14.22 -7.98 -17.12
CA HIS A 94 13.80 -9.30 -17.63
C HIS A 94 12.86 -9.19 -18.84
N LEU A 95 12.86 -8.03 -19.50
CA LEU A 95 12.27 -7.78 -20.82
C LEU A 95 13.36 -7.22 -21.73
#